data_AF-A0A453FNI3-F1
#
_entry.id   AF-A0A453FNI3-F1
#
_cell.length_a   1.000
_cell.length_b   1.000
_cell.length_c   1.000
_cell.angle_alpha   90.00
_cell.angle_beta   90.00
_cell.angle_gamma   90.00
#
_symmetry.space_group_name_H-M   'P 1'
#
loop_
_entity.id
_entity.type
_entity.pdbx_description
1 polymer ?
#
loop_
_entity_poly.entity_id
_entity_poly.type
_entity_poly.pdbx_seq_one_letter_code
_entity_poly.pdbx_strand_id
1 'polypeptide(L)'
;MDKTVRVWEISKGTCIRVVYGVSSQLCICFHPVNNNLLLVGNANREINAINFSTGRVISKLTCDNAVTALDIDHTGQLIFAGDAQGYIYTISVNSHTGSLSRTHKNKSCKSKSSVTTIQYRTFSLVARCPVLLSCAQDGNLYFFRISVLLSVHFFPLRKGNS
;
A
#
# COMPACT_ATOMS: atom_id res chain seq x y z
N MET A 1 -8.46 17.84 9.25
CA MET A 1 -7.28 17.66 8.36
C MET A 1 -7.45 18.53 7.13
N ASP A 2 -6.39 19.20 6.68
CA ASP A 2 -6.40 20.14 5.54
C ASP A 2 -6.45 19.45 4.16
N LYS A 3 -6.36 18.11 4.16
CA LYS A 3 -6.49 17.24 2.97
C LYS A 3 -5.54 17.64 1.85
N THR A 4 -4.28 17.89 2.19
CA THR A 4 -3.22 18.19 1.21
C THR A 4 -2.12 17.14 1.22
N VAL A 5 -1.49 16.90 0.08
CA VAL A 5 -0.17 16.26 0.01
C VAL A 5 0.87 17.34 -0.21
N ARG A 6 1.90 17.38 0.63
CA ARG A 6 2.93 18.42 0.59
C ARG A 6 4.30 17.81 0.39
N VAL A 7 5.10 18.48 -0.43
CA VAL A 7 6.52 18.17 -0.63
C VAL A 7 7.34 19.26 0.03
N TRP A 8 8.37 18.84 0.75
CA TRP A 8 9.23 19.72 1.53
C TRP A 8 10.68 19.55 1.13
N GLU A 9 11.38 20.67 0.96
CA GLU A 9 12.83 20.67 0.97
C GLU A 9 13.29 20.68 2.43
N ILE A 10 13.75 19.53 2.93
CA ILE A 10 14.07 19.36 4.36
C ILE A 10 15.21 20.29 4.80
N SER A 11 16.23 20.49 3.97
CA SER A 11 17.37 21.35 4.27
C SER A 11 16.98 22.81 4.53
N LYS A 12 15.92 23.30 3.88
CA LYS A 12 15.44 24.69 4.01
C LYS A 12 14.17 24.82 4.85
N GLY A 13 13.51 23.71 5.18
CA GLY A 13 12.21 23.70 5.86
C GLY A 13 11.08 24.29 5.00
N THR A 14 11.25 24.43 3.69
CA THR A 14 10.29 25.08 2.80
C THR A 14 9.40 24.09 2.10
N CYS A 15 8.09 24.34 2.08
CA CYS A 15 7.15 23.58 1.26
C CYS A 15 7.31 24.00 -0.20
N ILE A 16 7.78 23.08 -1.04
CA ILE A 16 8.06 23.37 -2.45
C ILE A 16 6.87 23.03 -3.35
N ARG A 17 5.95 22.18 -2.87
CA ARG A 17 4.71 21.81 -3.59
C ARG A 17 3.58 21.47 -2.62
N VAL A 18 2.36 21.87 -2.99
CA VAL A 18 1.12 21.47 -2.34
C VAL A 18 0.16 20.93 -3.39
N VAL A 19 -0.37 19.74 -3.15
CA VAL A 19 -1.42 19.11 -3.94
C VAL A 19 -2.75 19.28 -3.22
N TYR A 20 -3.66 20.01 -3.84
CA TYR A 20 -5.00 20.31 -3.33
C TYR A 20 -6.07 19.40 -3.93
N GLY A 21 -7.27 19.41 -3.33
CA GLY A 21 -8.43 18.69 -3.87
C GLY A 21 -8.34 17.17 -3.70
N VAL A 22 -7.47 16.69 -2.82
CA VAL A 22 -7.38 15.28 -2.47
C VAL A 22 -8.28 14.97 -1.27
N SER A 23 -8.71 13.73 -1.12
CA SER A 23 -9.45 13.27 0.07
C SER A 23 -8.52 13.16 1.28
N SER A 24 -9.02 12.74 2.45
CA SER A 24 -8.14 12.49 3.60
C SER A 24 -7.21 11.33 3.29
N GLN A 25 -5.94 11.62 3.02
CA GLN A 25 -4.92 10.61 2.77
C GLN A 25 -4.57 9.91 4.08
N LEU A 26 -4.46 8.59 4.05
CA LEU A 26 -4.24 7.75 5.24
C LEU A 26 -2.89 7.04 5.18
N CYS A 27 -2.37 6.74 3.99
CA CYS A 27 -1.10 6.08 3.78
C CYS A 27 -0.46 6.55 2.47
N ILE A 28 0.87 6.48 2.38
CA ILE A 28 1.66 6.97 1.24
C ILE A 28 2.94 6.14 1.07
N CYS A 29 3.37 5.92 -0.17
CA CYS A 29 4.69 5.39 -0.48
C CYS A 29 5.27 5.98 -1.78
N PHE A 30 6.60 5.96 -1.89
CA PHE A 30 7.30 6.25 -3.14
C PHE A 30 7.31 5.01 -4.03
N HIS A 31 7.21 5.22 -5.34
CA HIS A 31 7.56 4.16 -6.28
C HIS A 31 9.10 3.97 -6.28
N PRO A 32 9.63 2.74 -6.12
CA PRO A 32 11.06 2.52 -5.89
C PRO A 32 11.94 2.79 -7.12
N VAL A 33 11.38 2.65 -8.33
CA VAL A 33 12.10 2.88 -9.60
C VAL A 33 11.78 4.23 -10.26
N ASN A 34 10.51 4.66 -10.29
CA ASN A 34 10.10 5.96 -10.82
C ASN A 34 10.08 7.02 -9.70
N ASN A 35 11.13 7.83 -9.65
CA ASN A 35 11.28 8.93 -8.68
C ASN A 35 10.22 10.03 -8.78
N ASN A 36 9.43 10.04 -9.84
CA ASN A 36 8.37 11.01 -10.06
C ASN A 36 6.97 10.47 -9.76
N LEU A 37 6.86 9.26 -9.19
CA LEU A 37 5.58 8.61 -8.93
C LEU A 37 5.40 8.36 -7.42
N LEU A 38 4.33 8.93 -6.87
CA LEU A 38 3.82 8.69 -5.53
C LEU A 38 2.53 7.89 -5.58
N LEU A 39 2.32 7.06 -4.57
CA LEU A 39 1.11 6.27 -4.40
C LEU A 39 0.50 6.60 -3.05
N VAL A 40 -0.79 6.92 -3.04
CA VAL A 40 -1.47 7.39 -1.83
C VAL A 40 -2.83 6.72 -1.67
N GLY A 41 -3.08 6.15 -0.50
CA GLY A 41 -4.35 5.53 -0.13
C GLY A 41 -5.15 6.44 0.78
N ASN A 42 -6.48 6.44 0.65
CA ASN A 42 -7.31 7.43 1.30
C ASN A 42 -8.65 6.90 1.89
N ALA A 43 -9.30 7.76 2.67
CA ALA A 43 -10.57 7.47 3.33
C ALA A 43 -11.76 7.29 2.37
N ASN A 44 -11.65 7.80 1.14
CA ASN A 44 -12.67 7.67 0.09
C ASN A 44 -12.52 6.37 -0.71
N ARG A 45 -11.74 5.41 -0.21
CA ARG A 45 -11.54 4.10 -0.82
C ARG A 45 -10.80 4.19 -2.15
N GLU A 46 -9.92 5.18 -2.34
CA GLU A 46 -9.11 5.28 -3.56
C GLU A 46 -7.63 5.11 -3.24
N ILE A 47 -6.91 4.56 -4.23
CA ILE A 47 -5.46 4.64 -4.35
C ILE A 47 -5.17 5.55 -5.53
N ASN A 48 -4.44 6.62 -5.28
CA ASN A 48 -4.09 7.63 -6.26
C ASN A 48 -2.61 7.50 -6.62
N ALA A 49 -2.34 7.39 -7.92
CA ALA A 49 -1.02 7.57 -8.49
C ALA A 49 -0.83 9.07 -8.78
N ILE A 50 0.17 9.69 -8.16
CA ILE A 50 0.43 11.13 -8.25
C ILE A 50 1.80 11.36 -8.86
N ASN A 51 1.85 12.26 -9.84
CA ASN A 51 3.10 12.75 -10.40
C ASN A 51 3.71 13.75 -9.40
N PHE A 52 4.88 13.41 -8.86
CA PHE A 52 5.53 14.16 -7.79
C PHE A 52 5.90 15.59 -8.19
N SER A 53 6.46 15.77 -9.39
CA SER A 53 6.96 17.07 -9.86
C SER A 53 5.85 18.05 -10.21
N THR A 54 4.76 17.55 -10.80
CA THR A 54 3.60 18.35 -11.21
C THR A 54 2.51 18.44 -10.13
N GLY A 55 2.52 17.54 -9.14
CA GLY A 55 1.50 17.45 -8.11
C GLY A 55 0.14 16.98 -8.63
N ARG A 56 0.07 16.39 -9.83
CA ARG A 56 -1.20 15.96 -10.44
C ARG A 56 -1.48 14.48 -10.19
N VAL A 57 -2.75 14.16 -9.94
CA VAL A 57 -3.21 12.76 -9.94
C VAL A 57 -3.21 12.26 -11.38
N ILE A 58 -2.45 11.20 -11.66
CA ILE A 58 -2.31 10.57 -12.98
C ILE A 58 -3.34 9.45 -13.14
N SER A 59 -3.56 8.67 -12.09
CA SER A 59 -4.49 7.54 -12.10
C SER A 59 -5.12 7.35 -10.74
N LYS A 60 -6.29 6.71 -10.73
CA LYS A 60 -7.06 6.37 -9.54
C LYS A 60 -7.57 4.94 -9.64
N LEU A 61 -7.49 4.21 -8.53
CA LEU A 61 -8.08 2.90 -8.38
C LEU A 61 -9.01 2.88 -7.18
N THR A 62 -10.26 2.48 -7.38
CA THR A 62 -11.24 2.34 -6.30
C THR A 62 -11.13 0.97 -5.62
N CYS A 63 -11.02 0.99 -4.31
CA CYS A 63 -11.08 -0.13 -3.36
C CYS A 63 -12.49 -0.21 -2.73
N ASP A 64 -12.74 -1.27 -1.97
CA ASP A 64 -14.09 -1.48 -1.42
C ASP A 64 -14.28 -0.75 -0.07
N ASN A 65 -13.19 -0.44 0.64
CA ASN A 65 -13.16 0.38 1.86
C ASN A 65 -11.95 1.31 1.88
N ALA A 66 -11.90 2.17 2.91
CA ALA A 66 -10.82 3.12 3.13
C ALA A 66 -9.47 2.40 3.16
N VAL A 67 -8.50 2.92 2.42
CA VAL A 67 -7.18 2.32 2.26
C VAL A 67 -6.26 2.89 3.33
N THR A 68 -5.89 2.05 4.29
CA THR A 68 -5.26 2.44 5.54
C THR A 68 -3.78 2.06 5.62
N ALA A 69 -3.32 1.15 4.75
CA ALA A 69 -1.92 0.76 4.67
C ALA A 69 -1.53 0.49 3.21
N LEU A 70 -0.28 0.79 2.86
CA LEU A 70 0.29 0.57 1.54
C LEU A 70 1.75 0.13 1.68
N ASP A 71 2.18 -0.79 0.83
CA ASP A 71 3.59 -1.04 0.55
C ASP A 71 3.77 -1.50 -0.90
N ILE A 72 4.99 -1.37 -1.42
CA ILE A 72 5.33 -1.68 -2.82
C ILE A 72 6.49 -2.66 -2.88
N ASP A 73 6.44 -3.55 -3.86
CA ASP A 73 7.52 -4.47 -4.09
C ASP A 73 8.75 -3.75 -4.68
N HIS A 74 9.93 -4.35 -4.53
CA HIS A 74 11.19 -3.77 -5.02
C HIS A 74 11.23 -3.56 -6.54
N THR A 75 10.45 -4.30 -7.34
CA THR A 75 10.40 -4.09 -8.80
C THR A 75 9.55 -2.87 -9.17
N GLY A 76 8.67 -2.42 -8.27
CA GLY A 76 7.73 -1.34 -8.50
C GLY A 76 6.51 -1.75 -9.34
N GLN A 77 6.35 -3.04 -9.64
CA GLN A 77 5.24 -3.53 -10.47
C GLN A 77 4.01 -3.88 -9.65
N LEU A 78 4.17 -4.15 -8.35
CA LEU A 78 3.10 -4.60 -7.47
C LEU A 78 3.01 -3.76 -6.19
N ILE A 79 1.81 -3.26 -5.92
CA ILE A 79 1.43 -2.64 -4.64
C ILE A 79 0.60 -3.64 -3.83
N PHE A 80 0.83 -3.64 -2.53
CA PHE A 80 -0.02 -4.27 -1.53
C PHE A 80 -0.74 -3.20 -0.73
N ALA A 81 -2.07 -3.24 -0.72
CA ALA A 81 -2.90 -2.25 -0.02
C ALA A 81 -3.81 -2.92 1.01
N GLY A 82 -3.86 -2.39 2.23
CA GLY A 82 -4.72 -2.85 3.31
C GLY A 82 -5.90 -1.91 3.49
N ASP A 83 -7.08 -2.43 3.81
CA ASP A 83 -8.26 -1.62 4.07
C ASP A 83 -8.76 -1.66 5.53
N ALA A 84 -9.68 -0.76 5.82
CA ALA A 84 -10.34 -0.62 7.12
C ALA A 84 -11.18 -1.83 7.57
N GLN A 85 -11.37 -2.84 6.70
CA GLN A 85 -12.15 -4.05 6.99
C GLN A 85 -11.30 -5.33 7.01
N GLY A 86 -9.98 -5.21 6.87
CA GLY A 86 -9.06 -6.32 6.95
C GLY A 86 -8.81 -7.01 5.61
N TYR A 87 -9.16 -6.39 4.48
CA TYR A 87 -8.78 -6.88 3.17
C TYR A 87 -7.41 -6.37 2.75
N ILE A 88 -6.69 -7.22 2.03
CA ILE A 88 -5.43 -6.90 1.36
C ILE A 88 -5.64 -7.05 -0.14
N TYR A 89 -5.29 -6.02 -0.87
CA TYR A 89 -5.35 -5.93 -2.33
C TYR A 89 -3.94 -6.04 -2.90
N THR A 90 -3.80 -6.78 -3.99
CA THR A 90 -2.61 -6.77 -4.84
C THR A 90 -2.96 -6.03 -6.12
N ILE A 91 -2.18 -5.01 -6.46
CA ILE A 91 -2.46 -4.06 -7.53
C ILE A 91 -1.23 -3.97 -8.41
N SER A 92 -1.40 -4.10 -9.72
CA SER A 92 -0.33 -3.85 -10.69
C SER A 92 -0.20 -2.35 -10.96
N VAL A 93 1.05 -1.90 -11.08
CA VAL A 93 1.42 -0.52 -11.41
C VAL A 93 2.26 -0.53 -12.67
N ASN A 94 1.86 0.29 -13.63
CA ASN A 94 2.75 0.64 -14.72
C ASN A 94 3.60 1.83 -14.30
N SER A 95 4.90 1.60 -14.12
CA SER A 95 5.84 2.64 -13.67
C SER A 95 5.95 3.82 -14.63
N HIS A 96 5.70 3.65 -15.94
CA HIS A 96 5.82 4.72 -16.93
C HIS A 96 4.56 5.58 -16.99
N THR A 97 3.38 4.96 -16.97
CA THR A 97 2.10 5.67 -17.13
C THR A 97 1.43 5.99 -15.80
N GLY A 98 1.86 5.38 -14.70
CA GLY A 98 1.19 5.45 -13.40
C GLY A 98 -0.17 4.74 -13.37
N SER A 99 -0.51 3.96 -14.40
CA SER A 99 -1.77 3.21 -14.47
C SER A 99 -1.83 2.13 -13.39
N LEU A 100 -2.99 2.00 -12.76
CA LEU A 100 -3.27 1.07 -11.68
C LEU A 100 -4.32 0.06 -12.11
N SER A 101 -4.09 -1.23 -11.85
CA SER A 101 -5.09 -2.27 -12.08
C SER A 101 -5.12 -3.27 -10.93
N ARG A 102 -6.32 -3.58 -10.42
CA ARG A 102 -6.49 -4.57 -9.36
C ARG A 102 -6.25 -5.97 -9.92
N THR A 103 -5.37 -6.73 -9.30
CA THR A 103 -5.09 -8.13 -9.69
C THR A 103 -5.76 -9.12 -8.75
N HIS A 104 -5.55 -8.96 -7.44
CA HIS A 104 -6.09 -9.87 -6.43
C HIS A 104 -6.65 -9.13 -5.21
N LYS A 105 -7.57 -9.77 -4.50
CA LYS A 105 -8.15 -9.31 -3.24
C LYS A 105 -8.29 -10.49 -2.30
N ASN A 106 -7.82 -10.35 -1.07
CA ASN A 106 -7.87 -11.40 -0.07
C ASN A 106 -8.21 -10.84 1.30
N LYS A 107 -8.80 -11.67 2.16
CA LYS A 107 -9.11 -11.27 3.53
C LYS A 107 -7.98 -11.70 4.46
N SER A 108 -7.40 -10.73 5.19
CA SER A 108 -6.32 -10.94 6.16
C SER A 108 -6.81 -11.70 7.38
N CYS A 109 -8.04 -11.42 7.84
CA CYS A 109 -8.58 -11.89 9.12
C CYS A 109 -10.02 -12.39 8.99
N LYS A 110 -10.47 -13.27 9.90
CA LYS A 110 -11.88 -13.72 9.92
C LYS A 110 -12.81 -12.62 10.42
N SER A 111 -12.36 -11.84 11.41
CA SER A 111 -13.05 -10.65 11.91
C SER A 111 -12.96 -9.49 10.91
N LYS A 112 -13.70 -8.40 11.14
CA LYS A 112 -13.54 -7.13 10.43
C LYS A 112 -12.63 -6.25 11.29
N SER A 113 -11.39 -6.06 10.87
CA SER A 113 -10.39 -5.29 11.61
C SER A 113 -9.53 -4.50 10.64
N SER A 114 -9.37 -3.19 10.90
CA SER A 114 -8.59 -2.31 10.04
C SER A 114 -7.15 -2.79 9.94
N VAL A 115 -6.64 -2.94 8.72
CA VAL A 115 -5.20 -3.15 8.50
C VAL A 115 -4.49 -1.84 8.84
N THR A 116 -3.56 -1.87 9.79
CA THR A 116 -2.85 -0.68 10.26
C THR A 116 -1.49 -0.52 9.59
N THR A 117 -0.88 -1.62 9.15
CA THR A 117 0.43 -1.61 8.51
C THR A 117 0.55 -2.81 7.59
N ILE A 118 1.25 -2.62 6.48
CA ILE A 118 1.67 -3.66 5.55
C ILE A 118 3.16 -3.49 5.31
N GLN A 119 3.90 -4.60 5.25
CA GLN A 119 5.30 -4.60 4.88
C GLN A 119 5.64 -5.79 3.99
N TYR A 120 6.11 -5.53 2.79
CA TYR A 120 6.63 -6.49 1.84
C TYR A 120 8.12 -6.73 2.08
N ARG A 121 8.56 -7.97 1.83
CA ARG A 121 9.96 -8.32 1.81
C ARG A 121 10.23 -9.34 0.70
N THR A 122 11.21 -9.05 -0.15
CA THR A 122 11.60 -9.91 -1.28
C THR A 122 12.04 -11.30 -0.84
N PHE A 123 12.59 -11.43 0.37
CA PHE A 123 13.03 -12.73 0.88
C PHE A 123 12.90 -12.84 2.40
N SER A 124 12.32 -13.96 2.84
CA SER A 124 12.33 -14.40 4.24
C SER A 124 13.03 -15.75 4.36
N LEU A 125 13.96 -15.87 5.31
CA LEU A 125 14.65 -17.14 5.61
C LEU A 125 13.66 -18.23 6.07
N VAL A 126 12.61 -17.85 6.79
CA VAL A 126 11.61 -18.77 7.33
C VAL A 126 10.75 -19.36 6.21
N ALA A 127 10.32 -18.53 5.26
CA ALA A 127 9.42 -18.95 4.19
C ALA A 127 10.14 -19.35 2.89
N ARG A 128 11.44 -19.03 2.78
CA ARG A 128 12.28 -19.17 1.58
C ARG A 128 11.63 -18.62 0.31
N CYS A 129 10.87 -17.53 0.46
CA CYS A 129 10.15 -16.86 -0.62
C CYS A 129 9.89 -15.38 -0.24
N PRO A 130 9.37 -14.56 -1.15
CA PRO A 130 8.86 -13.25 -0.78
C PRO A 130 7.67 -13.36 0.16
N VAL A 131 7.55 -12.40 1.06
CA VAL A 131 6.54 -12.40 2.12
C VAL A 131 5.92 -11.04 2.29
N LEU A 132 4.71 -11.03 2.84
CA LEU A 132 4.00 -9.84 3.25
C LEU A 132 3.60 -9.99 4.71
N LEU A 133 3.91 -8.98 5.51
CA LEU A 133 3.44 -8.83 6.88
C LEU A 133 2.28 -7.85 6.89
N SER A 134 1.25 -8.13 7.67
CA SER A 134 0.25 -7.13 8.01
C SER A 134 -0.02 -7.10 9.51
N CYS A 135 -0.28 -5.92 10.03
CA CYS A 135 -0.82 -5.72 11.37
C CYS A 135 -2.25 -5.22 11.24
N ALA A 136 -3.12 -5.65 12.15
CA ALA A 136 -4.49 -5.18 12.23
C ALA A 136 -4.81 -4.65 13.63
N GLN A 137 -5.83 -3.79 13.71
CA GLN A 137 -6.22 -3.08 14.93
C GLN A 137 -6.67 -4.00 16.08
N ASP A 138 -7.02 -5.23 15.78
CA ASP A 138 -7.35 -6.29 16.74
C ASP A 138 -6.12 -6.90 17.43
N GLY A 139 -4.93 -6.33 17.18
CA GLY A 139 -3.67 -6.77 17.80
C GLY A 139 -3.04 -7.98 17.11
N ASN A 140 -3.65 -8.48 16.03
CA ASN A 140 -3.12 -9.63 15.30
C ASN A 140 -2.07 -9.20 14.26
N LEU A 141 -1.05 -10.05 14.13
CA LEU A 141 -0.05 -9.99 13.07
C LEU A 141 -0.31 -11.15 12.11
N TYR A 142 -0.33 -10.85 10.83
CA TYR A 142 -0.50 -11.83 9.77
C TYR A 142 0.74 -11.89 8.90
N PHE A 143 1.02 -13.10 8.42
CA PHE A 143 2.18 -13.42 7.60
C PHE A 143 1.69 -14.14 6.35
N PHE A 144 2.10 -13.65 5.18
CA PHE A 144 1.67 -14.20 3.90
C PHE A 144 2.88 -14.57 3.06
N ARG A 145 2.77 -15.68 2.33
CA ARG A 145 3.73 -16.06 1.30
C ARG A 145 3.25 -15.53 -0.03
N ILE A 146 4.14 -14.89 -0.77
CA ILE A 146 3.86 -14.38 -2.12
C ILE A 146 4.53 -15.35 -3.11
N SER A 147 3.73 -16.01 -3.94
CA SER A 147 4.26 -16.85 -5.01
C SER A 147 4.52 -16.00 -6.27
N VAL A 148 5.58 -16.33 -7.00
CA VAL A 148 6.00 -15.65 -8.25
C VAL A 148 4.93 -15.76 -9.35
N LEU A 149 3.97 -16.68 -9.21
CA LEU A 149 2.80 -16.83 -10.09
C LEU A 149 1.61 -15.92 -9.70
N LEU A 150 1.84 -14.81 -8.99
CA LEU A 150 0.83 -13.85 -8.49
C LEU A 150 -0.18 -14.39 -7.44
N SER A 151 -0.17 -15.69 -7.15
CA SER A 151 -0.97 -16.27 -6.07
C SER A 151 -0.38 -15.93 -4.70
N VAL A 152 -1.05 -15.04 -3.95
CA VAL A 152 -0.79 -14.86 -2.52
C VAL A 152 -1.41 -16.03 -1.77
N HIS A 153 -0.60 -16.86 -1.13
CA HIS A 153 -1.10 -17.97 -0.31
C HIS A 153 -1.07 -17.58 1.17
N PHE A 154 -2.24 -17.67 1.80
CA PHE A 154 -2.51 -17.21 3.16
C PHE A 154 -2.28 -18.34 4.16
N PHE A 155 -1.33 -18.16 5.08
CA PHE A 155 -1.15 -19.07 6.21
C PHE A 155 -1.08 -18.25 7.50
N PRO A 156 -2.07 -18.35 8.41
CA PRO A 156 -1.92 -17.73 9.72
C PRO A 156 -0.77 -18.43 10.47
N LEU A 157 0.24 -17.67 10.88
CA LEU A 157 1.20 -18.14 11.88
C LEU A 157 0.43 -18.26 13.21
N ARG A 158 0.06 -19.49 13.58
CA ARG A 158 -0.39 -19.76 14.95
C ARG A 158 0.82 -19.54 15.86
N LYS A 159 0.69 -18.69 16.89
CA LYS A 159 1.64 -18.71 18.01
C LYS A 159 1.71 -20.15 18.51
N GLY A 160 2.89 -20.75 18.48
CA GLY A 160 3.14 -22.00 19.20
C GLY A 160 2.90 -21.71 20.67
N ASN A 161 1.98 -22.43 21.29
CA ASN A 161 1.91 -22.48 22.74
C ASN A 161 3.20 -23.16 23.20
N SER A 162 4.05 -22.40 23.88
CA SER A 162 5.09 -22.92 24.78
C SER A 162 4.45 -23.64 25.95
#